data_AF-A0AAN0LJ34-F1
#
_entry.id   AF-A0AAN0LJ34-F1
#
_cell.length_a   1.000
_cell.length_b   1.000
_cell.length_c   1.000
_cell.angle_alpha   90.00
_cell.angle_beta   90.00
_cell.angle_gamma   90.00
#
_symmetry.space_group_name_H-M   'P 1'
#
loop_
_entity.id
_entity.type
_entity.pdbx_description
1 polymer ?
#
loop_
_entity_poly.entity_id
_entity_poly.type
_entity_poly.pdbx_seq_one_letter_code
_entity_poly.pdbx_strand_id
1 'polypeptide(L)'
;MHSNHYTLNEPTELRQILETAATLLAAKYSRAGSFTSPENTKQYLQMKLAHYDREVFAVMFLDNQNQLIEYKEMFFGTIDAASVYPREVVKEGLMLNSAAVIFGHNHPSGLPEPSQADRRITERLSDALALVDIRVLDHVVVGEQCVSFAERGLL
;
A
#
# COMPACT_ATOMS: atom_id res chain seq x y z
N MET A 1 18.36 26.77 -4.42
CA MET A 1 17.63 26.03 -5.47
C MET A 1 18.18 24.61 -5.48
N HIS A 2 17.45 23.64 -4.93
CA HIS A 2 17.89 22.25 -5.04
C HIS A 2 17.63 21.79 -6.47
N SER A 3 18.68 21.38 -7.17
CA SER A 3 18.58 20.88 -8.53
C SER A 3 17.77 19.57 -8.51
N ASN A 4 16.58 19.56 -9.13
CA ASN A 4 15.69 18.38 -9.23
C ASN A 4 16.17 17.37 -10.30
N HIS A 5 17.47 17.33 -10.59
CA HIS A 5 18.05 16.50 -11.62
C HIS A 5 18.79 15.32 -10.97
N TYR A 6 18.36 14.11 -11.32
CA TYR A 6 19.00 12.87 -10.93
C TYR A 6 19.69 12.28 -12.16
N THR A 7 20.96 11.88 -12.03
CA THR A 7 21.72 11.22 -13.09
C THR A 7 21.91 9.76 -12.71
N LEU A 8 21.47 8.86 -13.57
CA LEU A 8 21.72 7.42 -13.44
C LEU A 8 23.03 7.13 -14.18
N ASN A 9 24.10 6.85 -13.44
CA ASN A 9 25.45 6.68 -14.01
C ASN A 9 25.72 5.24 -14.49
N GLU A 10 24.77 4.32 -14.29
CA GLU A 10 24.88 2.90 -14.64
C GLU A 10 23.56 2.37 -15.22
N PRO A 11 23.58 1.28 -16.00
CA PRO A 11 22.35 0.62 -16.47
C PRO A 11 21.46 0.27 -15.28
N THR A 12 20.28 0.89 -15.22
CA THR A 12 19.34 0.77 -14.10
C THR A 12 18.08 0.07 -14.61
N GLU A 13 17.59 -0.93 -13.89
CA GLU A 13 16.35 -1.62 -14.24
C GLU A 13 15.13 -0.73 -13.97
N LEU A 14 14.03 -0.94 -14.72
CA LEU A 14 12.77 -0.20 -14.52
C LEU A 14 12.30 -0.26 -13.05
N ARG A 15 12.42 -1.42 -12.41
CA ARG A 15 12.06 -1.62 -11.00
C ARG A 15 12.84 -0.69 -10.07
N GLN A 16 14.15 -0.56 -10.26
CA GLN A 16 15.00 0.32 -9.45
C GLN A 16 14.63 1.80 -9.63
N ILE A 17 14.27 2.20 -10.86
CA ILE A 17 13.78 3.57 -11.13
C ILE A 17 12.47 3.82 -10.38
N LEU A 18 11.52 2.88 -10.43
CA LEU A 18 10.23 2.99 -9.75
C LEU A 18 10.38 2.97 -8.23
N GLU A 19 11.24 2.12 -7.67
CA GLU A 19 11.54 2.09 -6.23
C GLU A 19 12.18 3.41 -5.76
N THR A 20 13.08 3.97 -6.56
CA THR A 20 13.68 5.30 -6.28
C THR A 20 12.61 6.39 -6.33
N ALA A 21 11.77 6.41 -7.37
CA ALA A 21 10.68 7.37 -7.50
C ALA A 21 9.70 7.29 -6.31
N ALA A 22 9.30 6.07 -5.90
CA ALA A 22 8.44 5.86 -4.75
C ALA A 22 9.09 6.34 -3.44
N THR A 23 10.40 6.12 -3.26
CA THR A 23 11.14 6.61 -2.10
C THR A 23 11.18 8.13 -2.05
N LEU A 24 11.41 8.79 -3.18
CA LEU A 24 11.38 10.25 -3.28
C LEU A 24 9.97 10.82 -3.00
N LEU A 25 8.92 10.15 -3.49
CA LEU A 25 7.54 10.51 -3.18
C LEU A 25 7.25 10.35 -1.68
N ALA A 26 7.61 9.22 -1.06
CA ALA A 26 7.44 9.03 0.37
C ALA A 26 8.14 10.13 1.17
N ALA A 27 9.40 10.46 0.83
CA ALA A 27 10.12 11.55 1.48
C ALA A 27 9.45 12.92 1.29
N LYS A 28 8.86 13.16 0.11
CA LYS A 28 8.06 14.37 -0.16
C LYS A 28 6.80 14.40 0.69
N TYR A 29 6.08 13.29 0.82
CA TYR A 29 4.83 13.21 1.60
C TYR A 29 5.08 13.26 3.11
N SER A 30 6.16 12.66 3.62
CA SER A 30 6.59 12.83 5.01
C SER A 30 6.88 14.29 5.35
N ARG A 31 7.42 15.07 4.41
CA ARG A 31 7.62 16.53 4.57
C ARG A 31 6.35 17.35 4.35
N ALA A 32 5.45 16.90 3.49
CA ALA A 32 4.18 17.57 3.18
C ALA A 32 3.03 17.21 4.14
N GLY A 33 3.27 16.28 5.06
CA GLY A 33 2.33 15.84 6.07
C GLY A 33 1.51 14.63 5.62
N SER A 34 2.00 13.43 5.94
CA SER A 34 1.25 12.17 6.09
C SER A 34 0.58 11.59 4.83
N PHE A 35 0.31 10.28 4.87
CA PHE A 35 -0.55 9.60 3.88
C PHE A 35 -2.04 9.86 4.16
N THR A 36 -2.42 11.12 4.41
CA THR A 36 -3.81 11.55 4.67
C THR A 36 -4.58 11.91 3.42
N SER A 37 -3.92 11.98 2.26
CA SER A 37 -4.59 12.17 0.97
C SER A 37 -4.68 10.84 0.24
N PRO A 38 -5.89 10.37 -0.13
CA PRO A 38 -6.06 9.18 -0.97
C PRO A 38 -5.24 9.26 -2.27
N GLU A 39 -5.08 10.45 -2.84
CA GLU A 39 -4.31 10.65 -4.06
C GLU A 39 -2.81 10.37 -3.87
N ASN A 40 -2.22 10.84 -2.75
CA ASN A 40 -0.83 10.55 -2.43
C ASN A 40 -0.60 9.05 -2.20
N THR A 41 -1.54 8.39 -1.51
CA THR A 41 -1.54 6.95 -1.28
C THR A 41 -1.62 6.18 -2.60
N LYS A 42 -2.56 6.54 -3.48
CA LYS A 42 -2.72 5.94 -4.82
C LYS A 42 -1.44 6.08 -5.64
N GLN A 43 -0.85 7.28 -5.72
CA GLN A 43 0.39 7.51 -6.48
C GLN A 43 1.56 6.68 -5.94
N TYR A 44 1.73 6.63 -4.61
CA TYR A 44 2.78 5.83 -3.98
C TYR A 44 2.61 4.34 -4.25
N LEU A 45 1.40 3.79 -4.04
CA LEU A 45 1.11 2.38 -4.27
C LEU A 45 1.18 2.01 -5.75
N GLN A 46 0.80 2.92 -6.66
CA GLN A 46 0.94 2.69 -8.09
C GLN A 46 2.41 2.47 -8.47
N MET A 47 3.33 3.30 -7.97
CA MET A 47 4.77 3.09 -8.23
C MET A 47 5.29 1.79 -7.63
N LYS A 48 4.80 1.42 -6.45
CA LYS A 48 5.26 0.22 -5.72
C LYS A 48 4.69 -1.09 -6.26
N LEU A 49 3.47 -1.09 -6.81
CA LEU A 49 2.76 -2.32 -7.13
C LEU A 49 2.45 -2.53 -8.62
N ALA A 50 2.34 -1.46 -9.43
CA ALA A 50 1.87 -1.59 -10.82
C ALA A 50 2.81 -2.38 -11.74
N HIS A 51 4.08 -2.56 -11.34
CA HIS A 51 5.08 -3.26 -12.14
C HIS A 51 5.11 -4.78 -11.90
N TYR A 52 4.26 -5.31 -11.01
CA TYR A 52 4.21 -6.74 -10.74
C TYR A 52 3.31 -7.47 -11.75
N ASP A 53 3.86 -8.51 -12.38
CA ASP A 53 3.13 -9.41 -13.30
C ASP A 53 2.25 -10.44 -12.56
N ARG A 54 2.28 -10.42 -11.23
CA ARG A 54 1.47 -11.26 -10.33
C ARG A 54 0.82 -10.37 -9.29
N GLU A 55 -0.27 -10.83 -8.69
CA GLU A 55 -0.88 -10.12 -7.57
C GLU A 55 0.08 -10.13 -6.37
N VAL A 56 0.23 -8.96 -5.75
CA VAL A 56 1.03 -8.71 -4.55
C VAL A 56 0.18 -7.90 -3.59
N PHE A 57 -0.05 -8.43 -2.39
CA PHE A 57 -0.72 -7.72 -1.31
C PHE A 57 0.31 -7.11 -0.38
N ALA A 58 0.25 -5.80 -0.22
CA ALA A 58 1.14 -5.02 0.61
C ALA A 58 0.39 -4.23 1.68
N VAL A 59 1.13 -3.89 2.73
CA VAL A 59 0.63 -3.13 3.87
C VAL A 59 1.57 -1.95 4.12
N MET A 60 0.98 -0.76 4.21
CA MET A 60 1.65 0.44 4.71
C MET A 60 1.32 0.57 6.19
N PHE A 61 2.33 0.46 7.04
CA PHE A 61 2.22 0.64 8.49
C PHE A 61 2.48 2.10 8.84
N LEU A 62 1.54 2.70 9.57
CA LEU A 62 1.52 4.13 9.87
C LEU A 62 1.57 4.39 11.38
N ASP A 63 2.11 5.54 11.75
CA ASP A 63 2.08 6.05 13.12
C ASP A 63 0.75 6.79 13.42
N ASN A 64 0.62 7.34 14.64
CA ASN A 64 -0.56 8.09 15.08
C ASN A 64 -0.82 9.38 14.27
N GLN A 65 0.18 9.89 13.56
CA GLN A 65 0.10 11.06 12.69
C GLN A 65 -0.08 10.66 11.21
N ASN A 66 -0.39 9.39 10.95
CA ASN A 66 -0.52 8.79 9.62
C ASN A 66 0.76 8.94 8.77
N GLN A 67 1.93 8.99 9.40
CA GLN A 67 3.23 8.94 8.72
C GLN A 67 3.62 7.48 8.47
N LEU A 68 4.21 7.20 7.31
CA LEU A 68 4.70 5.86 6.98
C LEU A 68 5.88 5.49 7.87
N ILE A 69 5.68 4.45 8.68
CA ILE A 69 6.72 3.75 9.41
C ILE A 69 7.43 2.82 8.43
N GLU A 70 6.67 1.92 7.78
CA GLU A 70 7.22 0.93 6.85
C GLU A 70 6.17 0.48 5.83
N TYR A 71 6.63 0.13 4.63
CA TYR A 71 5.85 -0.56 3.61
C TYR A 71 6.36 -2.00 3.48
N LYS A 72 5.47 -2.99 3.54
CA LYS A 72 5.81 -4.42 3.36
C LYS A 72 4.91 -5.09 2.35
N GLU A 73 5.51 -5.80 1.39
CA GLU A 73 4.83 -6.78 0.53
C GLU A 73 4.70 -8.09 1.32
N MET A 74 3.49 -8.48 1.68
CA MET A 74 3.27 -9.57 2.65
C MET A 74 2.79 -10.87 2.00
N PHE A 75 2.03 -10.79 0.89
CA PHE A 75 1.47 -11.97 0.24
C PHE A 75 1.62 -11.85 -1.28
N PHE A 76 1.84 -12.99 -1.95
CA PHE A 76 2.18 -13.05 -3.38
C PHE A 76 1.41 -14.18 -4.08
N GLY A 77 1.02 -13.95 -5.33
CA GLY A 77 0.19 -14.88 -6.11
C GLY A 77 -1.29 -14.53 -5.98
N THR A 78 -2.18 -15.34 -6.55
CA THR A 78 -3.62 -15.06 -6.57
C THR A 78 -4.13 -14.76 -5.16
N ILE A 79 -4.60 -13.54 -4.96
CA ILE A 79 -5.15 -13.04 -3.72
C ILE A 79 -6.60 -13.50 -3.66
N ASP A 80 -6.81 -14.63 -3.00
CA ASP A 80 -8.13 -15.04 -2.54
C ASP A 80 -8.18 -14.95 -1.01
N ALA A 81 -9.39 -15.09 -0.44
CA ALA A 81 -9.57 -14.92 1.01
C ALA A 81 -8.79 -15.93 1.87
N ALA A 82 -8.21 -16.97 1.28
CA ALA A 82 -7.44 -17.99 1.97
C ALA A 82 -5.93 -17.69 1.98
N SER A 83 -5.42 -16.85 1.07
CA SER A 83 -3.98 -16.58 0.96
C SER A 83 -3.46 -15.42 1.83
N VAL A 84 -4.36 -14.59 2.37
CA VAL A 84 -4.03 -13.48 3.29
C VAL A 84 -4.36 -13.86 4.74
N TYR A 85 -3.34 -13.84 5.61
CA TYR A 85 -3.46 -14.30 6.99
C TYR A 85 -3.48 -13.11 7.98
N PRO A 86 -4.62 -12.81 8.64
CA PRO A 86 -4.71 -11.68 9.57
C PRO A 86 -3.68 -11.71 10.69
N ARG A 87 -3.33 -12.90 11.19
CA ARG A 87 -2.33 -13.04 12.25
C ARG A 87 -0.96 -12.48 11.87
N GLU A 88 -0.56 -12.56 10.60
CA GLU A 88 0.75 -12.07 10.16
C GLU A 88 0.72 -10.54 10.06
N VAL A 89 -0.39 -9.97 9.58
CA VAL A 89 -0.60 -8.52 9.53
C VAL A 89 -0.66 -7.92 10.94
N VAL A 90 -1.41 -8.54 11.86
CA VAL A 90 -1.49 -8.13 13.27
C VAL A 90 -0.13 -8.20 13.95
N LYS A 91 0.61 -9.30 13.76
CA LYS A 91 1.96 -9.48 14.32
C LYS A 91 2.90 -8.36 13.87
N GLU A 92 2.87 -8.00 12.58
CA GLU A 92 3.71 -6.91 12.07
C GLU A 92 3.25 -5.53 12.52
N GLY A 93 1.95 -5.29 12.56
CA GLY A 93 1.39 -4.04 13.08
C GLY A 93 1.84 -3.78 14.52
N LEU A 94 1.80 -4.81 15.38
CA LEU A 94 2.28 -4.73 16.75
C LEU A 94 3.80 -4.58 16.84
N MET A 95 4.57 -5.31 16.03
CA MET A 95 6.03 -5.22 16.01
C MET A 95 6.51 -3.80 15.67
N LEU A 96 5.83 -3.16 14.72
CA LEU A 96 6.14 -1.81 14.25
C LEU A 96 5.51 -0.70 15.11
N ASN A 97 4.76 -1.05 16.16
CA ASN A 97 3.96 -0.10 16.95
C ASN A 97 3.07 0.78 16.06
N SER A 98 2.48 0.17 15.04
CA SER A 98 1.63 0.87 14.09
C SER A 98 0.31 1.26 14.75
N ALA A 99 -0.15 2.48 14.50
CA ALA A 99 -1.46 2.96 14.95
C ALA A 99 -2.55 2.82 13.88
N ALA A 100 -2.13 2.67 12.62
CA ALA A 100 -3.01 2.53 11.49
C ALA A 100 -2.32 1.87 10.31
N VAL A 101 -3.09 1.25 9.42
CA VAL A 101 -2.59 0.64 8.18
C VAL A 101 -3.39 1.08 6.97
N ILE A 102 -2.74 1.03 5.82
CA ILE A 102 -3.40 1.06 4.50
C ILE A 102 -3.00 -0.22 3.78
N PHE A 103 -3.99 -0.89 3.19
CA PHE A 103 -3.75 -2.04 2.31
C PHE A 103 -3.59 -1.60 0.87
N GLY A 104 -2.81 -2.35 0.11
CA GLY A 104 -2.75 -2.19 -1.33
C GLY A 104 -2.45 -3.50 -2.03
N HIS A 105 -3.10 -3.73 -3.16
CA HIS A 105 -2.72 -4.83 -4.06
C HIS A 105 -2.87 -4.44 -5.52
N ASN A 106 -2.10 -5.08 -6.39
CA ASN A 106 -2.26 -4.92 -7.83
C ASN A 106 -3.14 -6.02 -8.44
N HIS A 107 -3.86 -5.66 -9.51
CA HIS A 107 -4.43 -6.60 -10.46
C HIS A 107 -3.59 -6.57 -11.75
N PRO A 108 -2.81 -7.62 -12.08
CA PRO A 108 -2.02 -7.68 -13.32
C PRO A 108 -2.85 -7.55 -14.61
N SER A 109 -4.16 -7.81 -14.52
CA SER A 109 -5.11 -7.58 -15.62
C SER A 109 -5.29 -6.09 -15.99
N GLY A 110 -4.86 -5.18 -15.11
CA GLY A 110 -5.03 -3.74 -15.26
C GLY A 110 -6.39 -3.20 -14.81
N LEU A 111 -7.38 -4.06 -14.55
CA LEU A 111 -8.72 -3.65 -14.08
C LEU A 111 -8.73 -3.45 -12.57
N PRO A 112 -8.94 -2.22 -12.04
CA PRO A 112 -8.85 -1.96 -10.60
C PRO A 112 -10.17 -2.19 -9.85
N GLU A 113 -11.17 -2.82 -10.48
CA GLU A 113 -12.46 -3.06 -9.84
C GLU A 113 -12.30 -4.10 -8.72
N PRO A 114 -12.65 -3.78 -7.45
CA PRO A 114 -12.49 -4.73 -6.36
C PRO A 114 -13.44 -5.92 -6.47
N SER A 115 -12.88 -7.12 -6.36
CA SER A 115 -13.63 -8.38 -6.30
C SER A 115 -14.35 -8.55 -4.95
N GLN A 116 -15.21 -9.57 -4.87
CA GLN A 116 -15.79 -9.97 -3.57
C GLN A 116 -14.73 -10.53 -2.61
N ALA A 117 -13.65 -11.12 -3.12
CA ALA A 117 -12.57 -11.63 -2.28
C ALA A 117 -11.84 -10.48 -1.60
N ASP A 118 -11.55 -9.40 -2.33
CA ASP A 118 -10.89 -8.20 -1.80
C ASP A 118 -11.69 -7.60 -0.64
N ARG A 119 -13.01 -7.48 -0.80
CA ARG A 119 -13.93 -6.98 0.24
C ARG A 119 -13.89 -7.83 1.49
N ARG A 120 -14.03 -9.16 1.35
CA ARG A 120 -13.99 -10.09 2.49
C ARG A 120 -12.64 -10.09 3.20
N ILE A 121 -11.54 -10.00 2.46
CA ILE A 121 -10.19 -9.90 3.05
C ILE A 121 -10.07 -8.60 3.85
N THR A 122 -10.52 -7.49 3.27
CA THR A 122 -10.51 -6.17 3.92
C THR A 122 -11.29 -6.20 5.23
N GLU A 123 -12.54 -6.67 5.20
CA GLU A 123 -13.39 -6.80 6.39
C GLU A 123 -12.71 -7.66 7.47
N ARG A 124 -12.22 -8.84 7.09
CA ARG A 124 -11.56 -9.77 8.02
C ARG A 124 -10.28 -9.19 8.63
N LEU A 125 -9.50 -8.42 7.88
CA LEU A 125 -8.32 -7.75 8.38
C LEU A 125 -8.68 -6.58 9.30
N SER A 126 -9.68 -5.77 8.92
CA SER A 126 -10.20 -4.68 9.73
C SER A 126 -10.69 -5.17 11.09
N ASP A 127 -11.48 -6.24 11.11
CA ASP A 127 -11.97 -6.85 12.36
C ASP A 127 -10.82 -7.33 13.25
N ALA A 128 -9.81 -7.99 12.67
CA ALA A 128 -8.67 -8.51 13.43
C ALA A 128 -7.77 -7.41 14.00
N LEU A 129 -7.53 -6.34 13.24
CA LEU A 129 -6.71 -5.20 13.65
C LEU A 129 -7.42 -4.31 14.67
N ALA A 130 -8.74 -4.20 14.60
CA ALA A 130 -9.54 -3.47 15.58
C ALA A 130 -9.42 -4.06 16.99
N LEU A 131 -9.19 -5.36 17.13
CA LEU A 131 -8.97 -6.01 18.44
C LEU A 131 -7.68 -5.58 19.14
N VAL A 132 -6.77 -4.94 18.42
CA VAL A 132 -5.48 -4.45 18.93
C VAL A 132 -5.29 -2.96 18.67
N ASP A 133 -6.39 -2.23 18.49
CA ASP A 133 -6.43 -0.77 18.31
C ASP A 133 -5.65 -0.24 17.09
N ILE A 134 -5.49 -1.06 16.04
CA ILE A 134 -4.89 -0.64 14.77
C ILE A 134 -6.00 -0.34 13.76
N ARG A 135 -6.07 0.92 13.30
CA ARG A 135 -7.10 1.37 12.36
C ARG A 135 -6.75 0.97 10.93
N VAL A 136 -7.72 0.51 10.15
CA VAL A 136 -7.55 0.42 8.69
C VAL A 136 -8.08 1.70 8.07
N LEU A 137 -7.22 2.47 7.40
CA LEU A 137 -7.61 3.77 6.82
C LEU A 137 -8.11 3.66 5.40
N ASP A 138 -7.57 2.70 4.63
CA ASP A 138 -7.95 2.49 3.24
C ASP A 138 -7.48 1.12 2.75
N HIS A 139 -8.03 0.72 1.60
CA HIS A 139 -7.52 -0.36 0.77
C HIS A 139 -7.52 0.11 -0.69
N VAL A 140 -6.34 0.12 -1.32
CA VAL A 140 -6.16 0.59 -2.70
C VAL A 140 -5.88 -0.57 -3.66
N VAL A 141 -6.74 -0.73 -4.67
CA VAL A 141 -6.52 -1.65 -5.79
C VAL A 141 -5.80 -0.92 -6.91
N VAL A 142 -4.64 -1.45 -7.32
CA VAL A 142 -3.76 -0.88 -8.34
C VAL A 142 -3.95 -1.64 -9.66
N GLY A 143 -4.55 -0.98 -10.65
CA GLY A 143 -4.56 -1.40 -12.05
C GLY A 143 -3.89 -0.35 -12.93
N GLU A 144 -4.38 -0.14 -14.15
CA GLU A 144 -4.01 1.03 -14.98
C GLU A 144 -4.35 2.34 -14.26
N GLN A 145 -5.45 2.32 -13.50
CA GLN A 145 -5.84 3.35 -12.55
C GLN A 145 -5.93 2.74 -11.15
N CYS A 146 -5.95 3.58 -10.12
CA CYS A 146 -6.11 3.11 -8.74
C CYS A 146 -7.53 3.35 -8.23
N VAL A 147 -8.05 2.42 -7.44
CA VAL A 147 -9.34 2.52 -6.76
C VAL A 147 -9.12 2.44 -5.25
N SER A 148 -9.64 3.43 -4.52
CA SER A 148 -9.68 3.44 -3.06
C SER A 148 -11.01 2.90 -2.55
N PHE A 149 -10.97 2.01 -1.56
CA PHE A 149 -12.15 1.50 -0.87
C PHE A 149 -12.81 2.62 -0.05
N ALA A 150 -12.02 3.44 0.64
CA ALA A 150 -12.53 4.55 1.44
C ALA A 150 -13.26 5.58 0.57
N GLU A 151 -12.69 5.98 -0.58
CA GLU A 151 -13.35 6.91 -1.52
C GLU A 151 -14.67 6.34 -2.08
N ARG A 152 -14.78 5.01 -2.18
CA ARG A 152 -15.97 4.32 -2.67
C ARG A 152 -16.97 3.93 -1.57
N GLY A 153 -16.70 4.25 -0.31
CA GLY A 153 -17.56 3.88 0.83
C GLY A 153 -17.66 2.37 1.04
N LEU A 154 -16.58 1.64 0.78
CA LEU A 154 -16.49 0.18 0.95
C LEU A 154 -15.81 -0.23 2.26
N LEU A 155 -15.43 0.75 3.07
CA LEU A 155 -14.75 0.64 4.36
C LEU A 155 -15.40 1.62 5.35
#